data_AF-A0A6C0J3P8-F1
#
_entry.id   AF-A0A6C0J3P8-F1
#
_cell.length_a   1.000
_cell.length_b   1.000
_cell.length_c   1.000
_cell.angle_alpha   90.00
_cell.angle_beta   90.00
_cell.angle_gamma   90.00
#
_symmetry.space_group_name_H-M   'P 1'
#
loop_
_entity.id
_entity.type
_entity.pdbx_description
1 polymer ?
#
loop_
_entity_poly.entity_id
_entity_poly.type
_entity_poly.pdbx_seq_one_letter_code
_entity_poly.pdbx_strand_id
1 'polypeptide(L)' 'MADIMNTLFGPLDRKYCTYFFILSIIGFVLLAVLVLSSIAVGLSKGKGFDFYFQMASVAIGYAIFYFQNRLLHTMCSGV' A
#
# COMPACT_ATOMS: atom_id res chain seq x y z
N MET A 1 -8.28 -21.97 -16.20
CA MET A 1 -8.18 -20.57 -15.72
C MET A 1 -8.61 -20.38 -14.25
N ALA A 2 -9.42 -21.26 -13.65
CA ALA A 2 -9.69 -21.22 -12.20
C ALA A 2 -8.50 -21.67 -11.33
N ASP A 3 -7.60 -22.50 -11.90
CA ASP A 3 -6.46 -23.08 -11.18
C ASP A 3 -5.42 -22.04 -10.74
N ILE A 4 -5.00 -21.13 -11.63
CA ILE A 4 -4.04 -20.06 -11.29
C ILE A 4 -4.55 -19.14 -10.18
N MET A 5 -5.86 -18.88 -10.11
CA MET A 5 -6.42 -18.08 -9.04
C MET A 5 -6.43 -18.85 -7.72
N ASN A 6 -6.65 -20.15 -7.73
CA ASN A 6 -6.60 -20.97 -6.52
C ASN A 6 -5.17 -21.32 -6.08
N THR A 7 -4.18 -21.29 -6.97
CA THR A 7 -2.76 -21.51 -6.59
C THR A 7 -2.11 -20.21 -6.12
N LEU A 8 -2.51 -19.06 -6.66
CA LEU A 8 -1.95 -17.74 -6.32
C LEU A 8 -2.74 -17.00 -5.23
N PHE A 9 -4.06 -17.21 -5.16
CA PHE A 9 -4.96 -16.68 -4.13
C PHE A 9 -5.61 -17.79 -3.28
N GLY A 10 -5.10 -19.01 -3.35
CA GLY A 10 -5.49 -20.09 -2.45
C GLY A 10 -5.16 -19.79 -0.98
N PRO A 11 -5.64 -20.63 -0.05
CA PRO A 11 -5.40 -20.44 1.38
C PRO A 11 -3.90 -20.41 1.65
N LEU A 12 -3.37 -19.20 1.83
CA LEU A 12 -1.95 -18.97 2.01
C LEU A 12 -1.58 -19.42 3.43
N ASP A 13 -0.60 -20.32 3.51
CA ASP A 13 -0.13 -20.89 4.77
C ASP A 13 0.20 -19.79 5.78
N ARG A 14 -0.13 -20.00 7.07
CA ARG A 14 -0.04 -18.96 8.13
C ARG A 14 1.34 -18.29 8.24
N LYS A 15 2.40 -18.90 7.71
CA LYS A 15 3.74 -18.31 7.65
C LYS A 15 3.81 -17.01 6.85
N TYR A 16 2.94 -16.83 5.86
CA TYR A 16 2.90 -15.64 5.02
C TYR A 16 2.11 -14.47 5.63
N CYS A 17 1.31 -14.71 6.68
CA CYS A 17 0.62 -13.64 7.44
C CYS A 17 1.58 -12.57 7.95
N THR A 18 2.73 -13.00 8.51
CA THR A 18 3.74 -12.10 9.08
C THR A 18 4.42 -11.28 7.99
N TYR A 19 4.59 -11.87 6.80
CA TYR A 19 5.11 -11.17 5.63
C TYR A 19 4.15 -10.07 5.17
N PHE A 20 2.85 -10.35 5.04
CA PHE A 20 1.86 -9.33 4.66
C PHE A 20 1.74 -8.21 5.70
N PHE A 21 1.89 -8.55 6.98
CA PHE A 21 1.95 -7.55 8.04
C PHE A 21 3.15 -6.61 7.87
N ILE A 22 4.35 -7.16 7.67
CA ILE A 22 5.56 -6.37 7.39
C ILE A 22 5.38 -5.54 6.12
N LEU A 23 4.77 -6.10 5.08
CA LEU A 23 4.49 -5.40 3.82
C LEU A 23 3.50 -4.25 4.00
N SER A 24 2.51 -4.41 4.88
CA SER A 24 1.57 -3.34 5.25
C SER A 24 2.28 -2.20 5.97
N ILE A 25 3.20 -2.52 6.89
CA ILE A 25 4.01 -1.53 7.61
C ILE A 25 4.90 -0.77 6.62
N ILE A 26 5.57 -1.47 5.71
CA ILE A 26 6.39 -0.86 4.67
C ILE A 26 5.55 0.06 3.78
N GLY A 27 4.37 -0.40 3.35
CA GLY A 27 3.44 0.40 2.55
C GLY A 27 3.01 1.69 3.27
N PHE A 28 2.75 1.60 4.57
CA PHE A 28 2.42 2.76 5.41
C PHE A 28 3.59 3.73 5.57
N VAL A 29 4.81 3.22 5.80
CA VAL A 29 6.02 4.05 5.91
C VAL A 29 6.31 4.76 4.58
N LEU A 30 6.20 4.07 3.45
CA LEU A 30 6.37 4.67 2.13
C LEU A 30 5.33 5.76 1.86
N LEU A 31 4.06 5.54 2.24
CA LEU A 31 3.02 6.57 2.17
C LEU A 31 3.40 7.79 3.00
N ALA A 32 3.86 7.60 4.24
CA ALA A 32 4.29 8.68 5.12
C ALA A 32 5.47 9.48 4.53
N VAL A 33 6.48 8.81 3.97
CA VAL A 33 7.62 9.46 3.28
C VAL A 33 7.14 10.25 2.05
N LEU A 34 6.19 9.71 1.30
CA LEU A 34 5.58 10.40 0.15
C LEU A 34 4.85 11.67 0.56
N VAL A 35 4.07 11.62 1.64
CA VAL A 35 3.37 12.79 2.16
C VAL A 35 4.35 13.83 2.71
N LEU A 36 5.40 13.41 3.45
CA LEU A 36 6.41 14.34 3.95
C LEU A 36 7.19 15.01 2.81
N SER A 37 7.57 14.24 1.79
CA SER A 37 8.24 14.78 0.60
C SER A 37 7.33 15.64 -0.25
N SER A 38 6.03 15.33 -0.36
CA SER A 38 5.05 16.17 -1.05
C SER A 38 4.92 17.55 -0.41
N ILE A 39 4.82 17.57 0.92
CA ILE A 39 4.70 18.79 1.71
C ILE A 39 5.99 19.61 1.60
N ALA A 40 7.16 18.98 1.79
CA ALA A 40 8.45 19.66 1.70
C ALA A 40 8.69 20.30 0.32
N VAL A 41 8.38 19.57 -0.76
CA VAL A 41 8.52 20.07 -2.14
C VAL A 41 7.44 21.09 -2.48
N GLY A 42 6.21 20.91 -1.98
CA GLY A 42 5.09 21.84 -2.14
C GLY A 42 5.37 23.21 -1.54
N LEU A 43 5.91 23.24 -0.31
CA LEU A 43 6.33 24.46 0.39
C LEU A 43 7.55 25.12 -0.25
N SER A 44 8.55 24.34 -0.67
CA SER A 44 9.83 24.90 -1.13
C SER A 44 9.80 25.41 -2.58
N LYS A 45 8.88 24.95 -3.44
CA LYS A 45 8.96 25.19 -4.88
C LYS A 45 7.69 25.75 -5.52
N GLY A 46 6.60 25.92 -4.76
CA GLY A 46 5.36 26.51 -5.27
C GLY A 46 4.86 25.83 -6.55
N LYS A 47 4.74 24.49 -6.52
CA LYS A 47 4.35 23.73 -7.71
C LYS A 47 2.87 23.89 -8.05
N GLY A 48 2.58 23.92 -9.34
CA GLY A 48 1.23 23.99 -9.89
C GLY A 48 0.38 22.73 -9.66
N PHE A 49 -0.88 22.81 -10.09
CA PHE A 49 -1.93 21.81 -9.84
C PHE A 49 -1.57 20.39 -10.32
N ASP A 50 -0.80 20.26 -11.41
CA ASP A 50 -0.32 18.97 -11.93
C ASP A 50 0.49 18.16 -10.91
N PHE A 51 1.32 18.83 -10.10
CA PHE A 51 2.12 18.14 -9.09
C PHE A 51 1.24 17.58 -7.97
N TYR A 52 0.23 18.33 -7.55
CA TYR A 52 -0.74 17.86 -6.55
C TYR A 52 -1.57 16.69 -7.08
N PHE A 53 -1.99 16.73 -8.35
CA PHE A 53 -2.75 15.66 -8.96
C PHE A 53 -1.93 14.36 -9.09
N GLN A 54 -0.66 14.48 -9.50
CA GLN A 54 0.27 13.35 -9.55
C GLN A 54 0.55 12.79 -8.15
N MET A 55 0.71 13.65 -7.14
CA MET A 55 0.93 13.18 -5.78
C MET A 55 -0.30 12.50 -5.18
N ALA A 56 -1.50 13.00 -5.50
CA ALA A 56 -2.76 12.41 -5.08
C ALA A 56 -2.97 11.02 -5.69
N SER A 57 -2.67 10.83 -6.98
CA SER A 57 -2.79 9.51 -7.62
C SER A 57 -1.84 8.48 -7.01
N VAL A 58 -0.60 8.90 -6.72
CA VAL A 58 0.39 8.05 -6.03
C VAL A 58 -0.05 7.75 -4.59
N ALA A 59 -0.57 8.73 -3.86
CA ALA A 59 -1.08 8.54 -2.51
C ALA A 59 -2.26 7.54 -2.47
N ILE A 60 -3.18 7.62 -3.44
CA ILE A 60 -4.27 6.65 -3.58
C ILE A 60 -3.72 5.25 -3.86
N GLY A 61 -2.72 5.11 -4.72
CA GLY A 61 -2.07 3.82 -4.98
C GLY A 61 -1.46 3.18 -3.73
N TYR A 62 -0.73 3.97 -2.93
CA TYR A 62 -0.19 3.50 -1.65
C TYR A 62 -1.26 3.21 -0.61
N ALA A 63 -2.35 3.99 -0.59
CA ALA A 63 -3.48 3.73 0.30
C ALA A 63 -4.17 2.40 -0.04
N ILE A 64 -4.38 2.12 -1.33
CA ILE A 64 -4.93 0.83 -1.79
C ILE A 64 -3.97 -0.30 -1.44
N PHE A 65 -2.66 -0.13 -1.65
CA PHE A 65 -1.66 -1.15 -1.30
C PHE A 65 -1.64 -1.46 0.21
N TYR A 66 -1.72 -0.43 1.06
CA TYR A 66 -1.87 -0.60 2.50
C TYR A 66 -3.18 -1.34 2.85
N PHE A 67 -4.29 -0.93 2.24
CA PHE A 67 -5.61 -1.53 2.49
C PHE A 67 -5.65 -3.01 2.08
N GLN A 68 -5.02 -3.34 0.95
CA GLN A 68 -4.90 -4.69 0.44
C GLN A 68 -4.04 -5.54 1.38
N ASN A 69 -2.85 -5.08 1.78
CA ASN A 69 -2.00 -5.82 2.72
C ASN A 69 -2.67 -5.99 4.11
N ARG A 70 -3.46 -5.02 4.56
CA ARG A 70 -4.25 -5.15 5.80
C ARG A 70 -5.34 -6.19 5.67
N LEU A 71 -6.12 -6.17 4.58
CA LEU A 71 -7.16 -7.17 4.28
C LEU A 71 -6.57 -8.59 4.21
N LEU A 72 -5.43 -8.76 3.53
CA LEU A 72 -4.73 -10.03 3.47
C LEU A 72 -4.28 -10.51 4.86
N HIS A 73 -3.84 -9.59 5.72
CA HIS A 73 -3.46 -9.93 7.10
C HIS A 73 -4.66 -10.34 7.97
N THR A 74 -5.80 -9.64 7.92
CA THR A 74 -7.02 -10.05 8.66
C THR A 74 -7.56 -11.38 8.17
N MET A 75 -7.63 -11.59 6.84
CA MET A 75 -8.08 -12.86 6.26
C MET A 75 -7.16 -14.05 6.62
N CYS A 76 -5.84 -13.82 6.69
CA CYS A 76 -4.88 -14.87 7.03
C CYS A 76 -4.82 -15.13 8.56
N SER A 77 -4.98 -14.11 9.40
CA SER A 77 -4.97 -14.25 10.86
C SER A 77 -6.30 -14.80 11.44
N GLY A 78 -7.37 -14.77 10.64
CA GLY A 78 -8.67 -15.33 11.01
C GLY A 78 -9.39 -14.54 12.11
N VAL A 79 -9.04 -13.26 12.27
CA VAL A 79 -9.67 -12.30 13.19
C VAL A 79 -10.51 -11.30 12.41
#